data_AF-A0A9X3LBQ7-F1
#
_entry.id   AF-A0A9X3LBQ7-F1
#
_cell.length_a   1.000
_cell.length_b   1.000
_cell.length_c   1.000
_cell.angle_alpha   90.00
_cell.angle_beta   90.00
_cell.angle_gamma   90.00
#
_symmetry.space_group_name_H-M   'P 1'
#
loop_
_entity.id
_entity.type
_entity.pdbx_description
1 polymer ?
#
loop_
_entity_poly.entity_id
_entity_poly.type
_entity_poly.pdbx_seq_one_letter_code
_entity_poly.pdbx_strand_id
1 'polypeptide(L)'
;MKKSKIILPIMVVVAVLATIILNQEEYSEVTFINKLLITAGAAIVSSVIGYFLLGADVDKVDPKPTNNTVNKTLKKNSRRK
;
A
#
# COMPACT_ATOMS: atom_id res chain seq x y z
N MET A 1 -12.31 4.53 -3.86
CA MET A 1 -12.33 3.62 -2.68
C MET A 1 -11.30 2.46 -2.75
N LYS A 2 -10.27 2.49 -3.62
CA LYS A 2 -9.26 1.40 -3.72
C LYS A 2 -7.98 1.63 -2.90
N LYS A 3 -7.71 2.88 -2.49
CA LYS A 3 -6.45 3.28 -1.80
C LYS A 3 -6.32 2.70 -0.38
N SER A 4 -7.42 2.26 0.23
CA SER A 4 -7.46 1.77 1.61
C SER A 4 -6.96 0.32 1.80
N LYS A 5 -6.81 -0.47 0.72
CA LYS A 5 -6.40 -1.88 0.83
C LYS A 5 -4.90 -2.08 1.04
N ILE A 6 -4.05 -1.08 0.73
CA ILE A 6 -2.60 -1.22 0.89
C ILE A 6 -2.11 -0.76 2.28
N ILE A 7 -2.85 0.10 2.98
CA ILE A 7 -2.47 0.52 4.35
C ILE A 7 -2.44 -0.68 5.32
N LEU A 8 -3.39 -1.60 5.19
CA LEU A 8 -3.53 -2.72 6.11
C LEU A 8 -2.30 -3.65 6.15
N PRO A 9 -1.75 -4.15 5.02
CA PRO A 9 -0.55 -4.97 5.04
C PRO A 9 0.70 -4.20 5.50
N ILE A 10 0.81 -2.91 5.18
CA ILE A 10 1.93 -2.07 5.63
C ILE A 10 1.94 -1.99 7.16
N MET A 11 0.78 -1.80 7.81
CA MET A 11 0.71 -1.79 9.27
C MET A 11 1.17 -3.12 9.90
N VAL A 12 0.79 -4.26 9.30
CA VAL A 12 1.17 -5.58 9.82
C VAL A 12 2.69 -5.79 9.71
N VAL A 13 3.29 -5.42 8.58
CA VAL A 13 4.75 -5.54 8.38
C VAL A 13 5.50 -4.68 9.39
N VAL A 14 5.07 -3.44 9.61
CA VAL A 14 5.72 -2.52 10.55
C VAL A 14 5.60 -3.03 12.00
N ALA A 15 4.45 -3.55 12.40
CA ALA A 15 4.25 -4.11 13.73
C ALA A 15 5.19 -5.29 14.01
N VAL A 16 5.36 -6.20 13.04
CA VAL A 16 6.26 -7.36 13.16
C VAL A 16 7.72 -6.90 13.24
N LEU A 17 8.15 -5.99 12.36
CA LEU A 17 9.52 -5.48 12.35
C LEU A 17 9.88 -4.75 13.64
N ALA A 18 8.98 -3.87 14.13
CA ALA A 18 9.18 -3.17 15.39
C ALA A 18 9.31 -4.17 16.55
N THR A 19 8.45 -5.18 16.60
CA THR A 19 8.48 -6.20 17.66
C THR A 19 9.78 -7.02 17.62
N ILE A 20 10.28 -7.37 16.43
CA ILE A 20 11.56 -8.08 16.28
C ILE A 20 12.72 -7.22 16.79
N ILE A 21 12.80 -5.96 16.38
CA ILE A 21 13.88 -5.04 16.80
C ILE A 21 13.82 -4.84 18.32
N LEU A 22 12.63 -4.61 18.87
CA LEU A 22 12.43 -4.35 20.28
C LEU A 22 12.63 -5.59 21.18
N ASN A 23 12.56 -6.81 20.62
CA ASN A 23 12.86 -8.05 21.33
C ASN A 23 14.34 -8.46 21.27
N GLN A 24 15.19 -7.76 20.52
CA GLN A 24 16.63 -8.02 20.56
C GLN A 24 17.20 -7.67 21.94
N GLU A 25 18.16 -8.48 22.42
CA GLU A 25 18.72 -8.38 23.78
C GLU A 25 19.31 -6.99 24.09
N GLU A 26 19.83 -6.29 23.07
CA GLU A 26 20.36 -4.92 23.16
C GLU A 26 19.32 -3.87 23.58
N TYR A 27 18.03 -4.14 23.40
CA TYR A 27 16.93 -3.24 23.79
C TYR A 27 16.14 -3.77 25.00
N SER A 28 16.69 -4.74 25.73
CA SER A 28 16.14 -5.24 27.00
C SER A 28 15.98 -4.14 28.05
N GLU A 29 16.86 -3.13 28.02
CA GLU A 29 16.87 -1.99 28.94
C GLU A 29 15.68 -1.04 28.75
N VAL A 30 15.06 -1.10 27.56
CA VAL A 30 13.98 -0.19 27.19
C VAL A 30 12.68 -0.70 27.84
N THR A 31 12.13 0.07 28.78
CA THR A 31 10.88 -0.31 29.47
C THR A 31 9.75 -0.57 28.47
N PHE A 32 8.86 -1.51 28.77
CA PHE A 32 7.74 -1.92 27.90
C PHE A 32 6.93 -0.74 27.33
N ILE A 33 6.70 0.31 28.12
CA ILE A 33 5.98 1.52 27.69
C ILE A 33 6.71 2.22 26.54
N ASN A 34 8.03 2.36 26.63
CA ASN A 34 8.84 2.99 25.58
C ASN A 34 8.83 2.15 24.30
N LYS A 35 8.88 0.82 24.44
CA LYS A 35 8.75 -0.11 23.30
C LYS A 35 7.42 0.07 22.56
N LEU A 36 6.33 0.21 23.32
CA LEU A 36 5.00 0.46 22.76
C LEU A 36 4.92 1.82 22.06
N LEU A 37 5.51 2.86 22.67
CA LEU A 37 5.53 4.22 22.12
C LEU A 37 6.33 4.30 20.80
N ILE A 38 7.48 3.62 20.74
CA ILE A 38 8.31 3.51 19.52
C ILE A 38 7.55 2.75 18.44
N THR A 39 6.92 1.62 18.78
CA THR A 39 6.11 0.84 17.83
C THR A 39 4.96 1.66 17.26
N ALA A 40 4.23 2.37 18.12
CA ALA A 40 3.12 3.22 17.72
C ALA A 40 3.59 4.38 16.84
N GLY A 41 4.68 5.06 17.21
CA GLY A 41 5.28 6.14 16.43
C GLY A 41 5.77 5.67 15.06
N ALA A 42 6.52 4.56 15.01
CA ALA A 42 7.02 3.97 13.78
C ALA A 42 5.88 3.55 12.84
N ALA A 43 4.82 2.93 13.38
CA ALA A 43 3.66 2.52 12.61
C ALA A 43 2.91 3.70 11.99
N ILE A 44 2.71 4.78 12.74
CA ILE A 44 2.03 6.00 12.24
C ILE A 44 2.88 6.67 11.15
N VAL A 45 4.15 6.92 11.42
CA VAL A 45 5.05 7.61 10.48
C VAL A 45 5.19 6.81 9.18
N SER A 46 5.40 5.50 9.28
CA SER A 46 5.52 4.63 8.11
C SER A 46 4.22 4.56 7.30
N SER A 47 3.05 4.60 7.96
CA SER A 47 1.75 4.63 7.28
C SER A 47 1.55 5.91 6.46
N VAL A 48 1.90 7.07 7.04
CA VAL A 48 1.80 8.37 6.36
C VAL A 48 2.71 8.43 5.13
N ILE A 49 3.97 8.02 5.28
CA ILE A 49 4.93 7.98 4.17
C ILE A 49 4.47 7.00 3.08
N GLY A 50 4.00 5.82 3.48
CA GLY A 50 3.46 4.82 2.55
C GLY A 50 2.23 5.33 1.79
N TYR A 51 1.32 6.04 2.45
CA TYR A 51 0.17 6.65 1.78
C TYR A 51 0.59 7.71 0.75
N PHE A 52 1.58 8.54 1.08
CA PHE A 52 2.03 9.60 0.18
C PHE A 52 2.77 9.04 -1.04
N LEU A 53 3.73 8.14 -0.83
CA LEU A 53 4.50 7.50 -1.89
C LEU A 53 3.61 6.66 -2.81
N LEU A 54 2.77 5.80 -2.23
CA LEU A 54 1.91 4.93 -3.00
C LEU A 54 0.76 5.69 -3.64
N GLY A 55 0.27 6.76 -2.99
CA GLY A 55 -0.73 7.66 -3.54
C GLY A 55 -0.27 8.33 -4.84
N ALA A 56 1.00 8.69 -4.93
CA ALA A 56 1.60 9.26 -6.14
C ALA A 56 1.80 8.22 -7.27
N ASP A 57 2.06 6.96 -6.92
CA ASP A 57 2.34 5.90 -7.88
C ASP A 57 1.07 5.29 -8.50
N VAL A 58 0.00 5.12 -7.70
CA VAL A 58 -1.29 4.57 -8.20
C VAL A 58 -2.05 5.50 -9.15
N ASP A 59 -1.70 6.78 -9.21
CA ASP A 59 -2.34 7.73 -10.13
C ASP A 59 -1.68 7.72 -11.53
N LYS A 60 -0.62 6.91 -11.75
CA LYS A 60 0.07 6.76 -13.06
C LYS A 60 -0.10 5.39 -13.73
N VAL A 61 -1.01 4.54 -13.26
CA VAL A 61 -1.38 3.33 -14.01
C VAL A 61 -2.20 3.72 -15.24
N ASP A 62 -1.53 3.76 -16.38
CA ASP A 62 -2.16 3.90 -17.70
C ASP A 62 -3.31 2.90 -17.80
N PRO A 63 -4.57 3.34 -18.00
CA PRO A 63 -5.70 2.44 -18.01
C PRO A 63 -5.50 1.37 -19.08
N LYS A 64 -5.51 0.09 -18.64
CA LYS A 64 -5.46 -1.06 -19.53
C LYS A 64 -6.48 -0.85 -20.67
N PRO A 65 -6.06 -0.88 -21.94
CA PRO A 65 -6.96 -0.55 -23.05
C PRO A 65 -8.14 -1.52 -23.01
N THR A 66 -9.33 -0.96 -22.84
CA THR A 66 -10.57 -1.72 -22.81
C THR A 66 -10.85 -2.21 -24.24
N ASN A 67 -10.63 -3.50 -24.47
CA ASN A 67 -10.81 -4.19 -25.76
C ASN A 67 -12.25 -4.12 -26.35
N ASN A 68 -13.21 -3.52 -25.65
CA ASN A 68 -14.60 -3.40 -26.08
C ASN A 68 -14.81 -2.36 -27.20
N THR A 69 -13.84 -1.49 -27.48
CA THR A 69 -13.95 -0.48 -28.53
C THR A 69 -13.61 -1.06 -29.92
N VAL A 70 -12.68 -2.02 -30.01
CA VAL A 70 -12.27 -2.62 -31.30
C VAL A 70 -13.40 -3.44 -31.93
N ASN A 71 -14.16 -4.16 -31.11
CA ASN A 71 -15.26 -5.01 -31.59
C ASN A 71 -16.46 -4.21 -32.12
N LYS A 72 -16.69 -2.99 -31.62
CA LYS A 72 -17.77 -2.12 -32.11
C LYS A 72 -17.46 -1.57 -33.51
N THR A 73 -16.20 -1.23 -33.79
CA THR A 73 -15.79 -0.67 -35.08
C THR A 73 -15.75 -1.74 -36.18
N LEU A 74 -15.29 -2.96 -35.87
CA LEU A 74 -15.35 -4.10 -36.79
C LEU A 74 -16.80 -4.50 -37.12
N LYS A 75 -17.70 -4.54 -36.12
CA LYS A 75 -19.11 -4.86 -36.33
C LYS A 75 -19.86 -3.78 -37.13
N LYS A 76 -19.46 -2.52 -37.02
CA LYS A 76 -20.06 -1.42 -37.82
C LYS A 76 -19.66 -1.49 -39.29
N ASN A 77 -18.42 -1.88 -39.61
CA ASN A 77 -17.98 -2.05 -40.99
C ASN A 77 -18.53 -3.31 -41.66
N SER A 78 -18.74 -4.40 -40.91
CA SER A 78 -19.39 -5.61 -41.45
C SER A 78 -20.88 -5.45 -41.76
N ARG A 79 -21.54 -4.40 -41.26
CA ARG A 79 -22.95 -4.09 -41.55
C ARG A 79 -23.12 -3.06 -42.68
N ARG A 80 -22.01 -2.57 -43.24
CA ARG A 80 -21.99 -1.59 -44.34
C ARG A 80 -21.42 -2.17 -45.65
N LYS A 81 -21.09 -3.47 -45.66
CA LYS A 81 -20.81 -4.23 -46.87
C LYS A 81 -21.99 -5.12 -47.19
#